data_AF-A0A645H1C5-F1
#
_entry.id   AF-A0A645H1C5-F1
#
_cell.length_a   1.000
_cell.length_b   1.000
_cell.length_c   1.000
_cell.angle_alpha   90.00
_cell.angle_beta   90.00
_cell.angle_gamma   90.00
#
_symmetry.space_group_name_H-M   'P 1'
#
loop_
_entity.id
_entity.type
_entity.pdbx_description
1 polymer ?
#
loop_
_entity_poly.entity_id
_entity_poly.type
_entity_poly.pdbx_seq_one_letter_code
_entity_poly.pdbx_strand_id
1 'polypeptide(L)'
;MYLTESMEMLDEERYQAAGFFKADTKMTKRLQRFGYIDIDTVINNTPIHIKGHEFHHSLVHEKEPIPMRYQITKGDRKWTCGFCKGNTLAGYPHIHFYSNPQFLLALLDKAEEIKRLEEQDSENSNG
;
A
#
# COMPACT_ATOMS: atom_id res chain seq x y z
N MET A 1 -6.99 0.33 -5.86
CA MET A 1 -8.22 0.31 -6.67
C MET A 1 -9.42 -0.11 -5.84
N TYR A 2 -9.68 -1.40 -5.60
CA TYR A 2 -10.91 -1.82 -4.89
C TYR A 2 -11.09 -1.32 -3.45
N LEU A 3 -10.02 -0.91 -2.76
CA LEU A 3 -10.10 -0.31 -1.43
C LEU A 3 -10.46 1.18 -1.44
N THR A 4 -10.54 1.83 -2.60
CA THR A 4 -10.99 3.23 -2.71
C THR A 4 -12.52 3.33 -2.62
N GLU A 5 -13.09 4.53 -2.57
CA GLU A 5 -14.55 4.72 -2.54
C GLU A 5 -15.19 4.37 -3.88
N SER A 6 -14.56 4.74 -4.98
CA SER A 6 -15.07 4.41 -6.29
C SER A 6 -13.98 4.18 -7.34
N MET A 7 -14.40 3.67 -8.49
CA MET A 7 -13.56 3.48 -9.66
C MET A 7 -14.30 4.05 -10.89
N GLU A 8 -13.68 4.99 -11.58
CA GLU A 8 -14.13 5.50 -12.88
C GLU A 8 -13.42 4.75 -14.00
N MET A 9 -14.20 4.17 -14.90
CA MET A 9 -13.74 3.33 -16.01
C MET A 9 -13.42 4.19 -17.25
N LEU A 10 -12.93 3.56 -18.32
CA LEU A 10 -12.51 4.27 -19.55
C LEU A 10 -13.68 4.87 -20.35
N ASP A 11 -14.87 4.34 -20.15
CA ASP A 11 -16.16 4.80 -20.68
C ASP A 11 -16.86 5.81 -19.75
N GLU A 12 -16.14 6.30 -18.72
CA GLU A 12 -16.62 7.25 -17.72
C GLU A 12 -17.68 6.68 -16.77
N GLU A 13 -18.01 5.39 -16.87
CA GLU A 13 -18.86 4.72 -15.90
C GLU A 13 -18.17 4.63 -14.53
N ARG A 14 -18.94 4.93 -13.48
CA ARG A 14 -18.43 4.98 -12.10
C ARG A 14 -19.07 3.91 -11.24
N TYR A 15 -18.22 3.13 -10.59
CA TYR A 15 -18.60 2.02 -9.74
C TYR A 15 -18.19 2.26 -8.29
N GLN A 16 -19.08 1.95 -7.34
CA GLN A 16 -18.74 1.94 -5.92
C GLN A 16 -17.78 0.79 -5.62
N ALA A 17 -16.84 1.03 -4.72
CA ALA A 17 -15.86 0.06 -4.24
C ALA A 17 -15.95 -0.05 -2.71
N ALA A 18 -14.94 -0.61 -2.05
CA ALA A 18 -15.05 -0.92 -0.61
C ALA A 18 -15.11 0.33 0.29
N GLY A 19 -14.66 1.50 -0.17
CA GLY A 19 -14.70 2.74 0.61
C GLY A 19 -13.77 2.78 1.82
N PHE A 20 -12.74 1.92 1.85
CA PHE A 20 -11.79 1.88 2.96
C PHE A 20 -10.86 3.10 2.97
N PHE A 21 -10.36 3.51 1.81
CA PHE A 21 -9.61 4.75 1.60
C PHE A 21 -10.54 5.81 0.99
N LYS A 22 -10.54 7.02 1.55
CA LYS A 22 -11.27 8.17 0.98
C LYS A 22 -10.54 8.73 -0.23
N ALA A 23 -10.63 7.97 -1.31
CA ALA A 23 -10.03 8.27 -2.59
C ALA A 23 -10.91 7.70 -3.69
N ASP A 24 -10.71 8.17 -4.92
CA ASP A 24 -11.29 7.57 -6.12
C ASP A 24 -10.17 7.05 -7.02
N THR A 25 -10.40 5.91 -7.65
CA THR A 25 -9.53 5.41 -8.70
C THR A 25 -10.08 5.85 -10.05
N LYS A 26 -9.24 6.32 -10.96
CA LYS A 26 -9.62 6.63 -12.34
C LYS A 26 -8.75 5.85 -13.33
N MET A 27 -9.40 5.11 -14.22
CA MET A 27 -8.72 4.43 -15.32
C MET A 27 -8.25 5.45 -16.36
N THR A 28 -7.10 5.19 -16.97
CA THR A 28 -6.49 6.04 -17.97
C THR A 28 -6.08 5.22 -19.20
N LYS A 29 -6.16 5.82 -20.38
CA LYS A 29 -5.79 5.14 -21.64
C LYS A 29 -4.30 4.85 -21.74
N ARG A 30 -3.46 5.57 -20.98
CA ARG A 30 -2.00 5.47 -21.04
C ARG A 30 -1.45 4.75 -19.80
N LEU A 31 -0.35 4.05 -19.99
CA LEU A 31 0.37 3.43 -18.90
C LEU A 31 1.03 4.50 -18.03
N GLN A 32 0.84 4.45 -16.71
CA GLN A 32 1.28 5.50 -15.78
C GLN A 32 2.73 5.30 -15.35
N ARG A 33 2.97 4.22 -14.60
CA ARG A 33 4.30 3.77 -14.22
C ARG A 33 4.51 2.36 -14.76
N PHE A 34 5.74 2.09 -15.17
CA PHE A 34 6.10 0.84 -15.81
C PHE A 34 7.51 0.42 -15.46
N GLY A 35 7.72 -0.86 -15.19
CA GLY A 35 9.04 -1.49 -15.08
C GLY A 35 9.53 -1.63 -13.65
N TYR A 36 10.74 -2.16 -13.52
CA TYR A 36 11.39 -2.44 -12.23
C TYR A 36 11.76 -1.15 -11.49
N ILE A 37 11.64 -1.21 -10.17
CA ILE A 37 11.85 -0.10 -9.25
C ILE A 37 12.51 -0.59 -7.96
N ASP A 38 13.23 0.31 -7.32
CA ASP A 38 13.72 0.14 -5.95
C ASP A 38 12.79 0.90 -4.99
N ILE A 39 12.54 0.32 -3.83
CA ILE A 39 11.54 0.76 -2.86
C ILE A 39 12.20 0.83 -1.50
N ASP A 40 12.27 2.04 -0.95
CA ASP A 40 12.63 2.28 0.44
C ASP A 40 11.35 2.44 1.27
N THR A 41 11.28 1.75 2.41
CA THR A 41 10.14 1.81 3.31
C THR A 41 10.56 1.53 4.75
N VAL A 42 9.65 1.77 5.70
CA VAL A 42 9.81 1.39 7.11
C VAL A 42 8.61 0.55 7.52
N ILE A 43 8.85 -0.73 7.82
CA ILE A 43 7.84 -1.67 8.31
C ILE A 43 8.24 -2.09 9.71
N ASN A 44 7.32 -1.99 10.67
CA ASN A 44 7.56 -2.31 12.07
C ASN A 44 8.88 -1.68 12.60
N ASN A 45 9.04 -0.37 12.41
CA ASN A 45 10.25 0.40 12.76
C ASN A 45 11.57 -0.07 12.13
N THR A 46 11.51 -1.01 11.18
CA THR A 46 12.66 -1.54 10.45
C THR A 46 12.75 -0.85 9.09
N PRO A 47 13.83 -0.12 8.77
CA PRO A 47 14.10 0.36 7.42
C PRO A 47 14.37 -0.81 6.49
N ILE A 48 13.69 -0.83 5.35
CA ILE A 48 13.74 -1.94 4.39
C ILE A 48 13.90 -1.37 2.99
N HIS A 49 14.91 -1.88 2.30
CA HIS A 49 15.11 -1.68 0.88
C HIS A 49 14.68 -2.95 0.14
N ILE A 50 13.73 -2.83 -0.79
CA ILE A 50 13.18 -3.96 -1.54
C ILE A 50 12.98 -3.58 -3.02
N LYS A 51 12.93 -4.58 -3.89
CA LYS A 51 12.63 -4.38 -5.32
C LYS A 51 11.16 -4.66 -5.61
N GLY A 52 10.67 -4.05 -6.66
CA GLY A 52 9.36 -4.35 -7.21
C GLY A 52 9.28 -3.97 -8.68
N HIS A 53 8.06 -4.00 -9.21
CA HIS A 53 7.74 -3.39 -10.48
C HIS A 53 6.38 -2.71 -10.41
N GLU A 54 6.20 -1.67 -11.20
CA GLU A 54 4.88 -1.08 -11.42
C GLU A 54 4.42 -1.37 -12.85
N PHE A 55 3.13 -1.62 -13.00
CA PHE A 55 2.46 -1.73 -14.30
C PHE A 55 0.98 -1.45 -14.12
N HIS A 56 0.58 -0.18 -14.22
CA HIS A 56 -0.81 0.20 -14.00
C HIS A 56 -1.29 1.34 -14.92
N HIS A 57 -2.57 1.24 -15.28
CA HIS A 57 -3.28 2.20 -16.12
C HIS A 57 -4.21 3.11 -15.31
N SER A 58 -4.16 3.07 -13.99
CA SER A 58 -5.02 3.87 -13.12
C SER A 58 -4.24 4.90 -12.33
N LEU A 59 -4.93 5.99 -12.00
CA LEU A 59 -4.52 6.99 -11.04
C LEU A 59 -5.45 6.92 -9.83
N VAL A 60 -4.95 7.38 -8.68
CA VAL A 60 -5.77 7.52 -7.47
C VAL A 60 -5.83 9.00 -7.11
N HIS A 61 -7.03 9.48 -6.88
CA HIS A 61 -7.34 10.84 -6.46
C HIS A 61 -7.77 10.81 -5.00
N GLU A 62 -6.88 11.26 -4.13
CA GLU A 62 -7.12 11.40 -2.70
C GLU A 62 -8.15 12.51 -2.44
N LYS A 63 -9.15 12.24 -1.61
CA LYS A 63 -10.12 13.26 -1.13
C LYS A 63 -9.74 13.83 0.22
N GLU A 64 -8.86 13.14 0.93
CA GLU A 64 -8.19 13.60 2.14
C GLU A 64 -6.74 13.08 2.12
N PRO A 65 -5.80 13.71 2.83
CA PRO A 65 -4.42 13.23 2.88
C PRO A 65 -4.34 11.79 3.42
N ILE A 66 -3.80 10.86 2.63
CA ILE A 66 -3.56 9.48 3.06
C ILE A 66 -2.04 9.28 3.24
N PRO A 67 -1.57 8.81 4.42
CA PRO A 67 -0.15 8.55 4.63
C PRO A 67 0.42 7.58 3.60
N MET A 68 1.56 7.93 3.01
CA MET A 68 2.32 7.08 2.08
C MET A 68 3.51 6.44 2.79
N ARG A 69 3.88 5.22 2.40
CA ARG A 69 4.94 4.42 3.03
C ARG A 69 6.09 4.04 2.12
N TYR A 70 5.95 4.18 0.81
CA TYR A 70 6.97 3.80 -0.15
C TYR A 70 7.62 5.03 -0.76
N GLN A 71 8.94 5.09 -0.65
CA GLN A 71 9.77 5.98 -1.45
C GLN A 71 10.35 5.16 -2.60
N ILE A 72 9.95 5.50 -3.82
CA ILE A 72 10.32 4.77 -5.03
C ILE A 72 11.46 5.48 -5.74
N THR A 73 12.43 4.70 -6.21
CA THR A 73 13.51 5.16 -7.09
C THR A 73 13.51 4.33 -8.38
N LYS A 74 13.62 5.00 -9.53
CA LYS A 74 13.80 4.38 -10.85
C LYS A 74 14.71 5.23 -11.73
N GLY A 75 15.99 4.86 -11.81
CA GLY A 75 17.02 5.72 -12.40
C GLY A 75 17.01 7.08 -11.67
N ASP A 76 16.92 8.18 -12.42
CA ASP A 76 16.89 9.53 -11.85
C ASP A 76 15.51 9.96 -11.32
N ARG A 77 14.48 9.13 -11.51
CA ARG A 77 13.10 9.47 -11.11
C ARG A 77 12.81 8.97 -9.70
N LYS A 78 12.16 9.82 -8.90
CA LYS A 78 11.69 9.50 -7.55
C LYS A 78 10.25 9.93 -7.35
N TRP A 79 9.48 9.13 -6.61
CA TRP A 79 8.11 9.47 -6.20
C TRP A 79 7.75 8.74 -4.92
N THR A 80 6.72 9.21 -4.23
CA THR A 80 6.12 8.51 -3.09
C THR A 80 4.85 7.77 -3.52
N CYS A 81 4.61 6.60 -2.95
CA CYS A 81 3.35 5.88 -3.11
C CYS A 81 3.11 4.92 -1.92
N GLY A 82 2.14 4.02 -2.05
CA GLY A 82 1.84 3.02 -1.01
C GLY A 82 1.07 3.63 0.15
N PHE A 83 -0.25 3.68 0.05
CA PHE A 83 -1.13 4.15 1.11
C PHE A 83 -1.07 3.27 2.35
N CYS A 84 -1.19 3.91 3.50
CA CYS A 84 -1.21 3.27 4.81
C CYS A 84 -2.39 3.80 5.63
N LYS A 85 -3.22 2.88 6.14
CA LYS A 85 -4.31 3.18 7.08
C LYS A 85 -4.48 1.99 8.04
N GLY A 86 -4.34 2.25 9.33
CA GLY A 86 -4.23 1.17 10.33
C GLY A 86 -3.08 0.22 9.97
N ASN A 87 -3.34 -1.08 9.98
CA ASN A 87 -2.38 -2.12 9.60
C ASN A 87 -2.44 -2.51 8.12
N THR A 88 -3.08 -1.68 7.27
CA THR A 88 -3.20 -1.93 5.83
C THR A 88 -2.16 -1.13 5.06
N LEU A 89 -1.46 -1.81 4.16
CA LEU A 89 -0.55 -1.23 3.18
C LEU A 89 -1.08 -1.54 1.78
N ALA A 90 -1.32 -0.51 0.97
CA ALA A 90 -1.91 -0.64 -0.36
C ALA A 90 -1.15 0.23 -1.38
N GLY A 91 -0.57 -0.38 -2.41
CA GLY A 91 0.19 0.34 -3.42
C GLY A 91 0.13 -0.35 -4.78
N TYR A 92 0.50 0.41 -5.82
CA TYR A 92 0.70 -0.11 -7.17
C TYR A 92 1.96 -0.97 -7.34
N PRO A 93 3.06 -0.77 -6.58
CA PRO A 93 4.20 -1.67 -6.68
C PRO A 93 3.82 -3.12 -6.42
N HIS A 94 4.11 -3.97 -7.39
CA HIS A 94 4.15 -5.41 -7.21
C HIS A 94 5.48 -5.75 -6.53
N ILE A 95 5.41 -6.06 -5.24
CA ILE A 95 6.59 -6.28 -4.39
C ILE A 95 7.24 -7.63 -4.75
N HIS A 96 8.55 -7.61 -5.00
CA HIS A 96 9.34 -8.83 -5.17
C HIS A 96 9.84 -9.28 -3.79
N PHE A 97 9.03 -10.05 -3.05
CA PHE A 97 9.33 -10.49 -1.68
C PHE A 97 10.70 -11.15 -1.52
N TYR A 98 11.15 -11.94 -2.51
CA TYR A 98 12.46 -12.59 -2.47
C TYR A 98 13.66 -11.63 -2.63
N SER A 99 13.43 -10.35 -2.94
CA SER A 99 14.55 -9.40 -3.06
C SER A 99 15.02 -8.92 -1.70
N ASN A 100 14.15 -8.97 -0.70
CA ASN A 100 14.51 -8.80 0.70
C ASN A 100 13.44 -9.46 1.59
N PRO A 101 13.68 -10.69 2.09
CA PRO A 101 12.74 -11.40 2.98
C PRO A 101 12.36 -10.62 4.24
N GLN A 102 13.19 -9.67 4.68
CA GLN A 102 12.93 -8.84 5.85
C GLN A 102 11.61 -8.07 5.73
N PHE A 103 11.16 -7.73 4.51
CA PHE A 103 9.85 -7.10 4.30
C PHE A 103 8.71 -7.96 4.81
N LEU A 104 8.71 -9.25 4.45
CA LEU A 104 7.66 -10.18 4.88
C LEU A 104 7.78 -10.47 6.38
N LEU A 105 9.00 -10.67 6.88
CA LEU A 105 9.23 -10.91 8.31
C LEU A 105 8.74 -9.73 9.15
N ALA A 106 9.05 -8.49 8.78
CA ALA A 106 8.60 -7.31 9.52
C ALA A 106 7.06 -7.14 9.51
N LEU A 107 6.38 -7.57 8.45
CA LEU A 107 4.90 -7.61 8.42
C LEU A 107 4.35 -8.67 9.39
N LEU A 108 4.95 -9.86 9.41
CA LEU A 108 4.55 -10.94 10.30
C LEU A 108 4.82 -10.57 11.77
N ASP A 109 5.99 -10.01 12.07
CA ASP A 109 6.34 -9.52 13.41
C ASP A 109 5.28 -8.53 13.92
N LYS A 110 4.82 -7.62 13.05
CA LYS A 110 3.77 -6.68 13.43
C LYS A 110 2.43 -7.36 13.68
N ALA A 111 2.06 -8.33 12.86
CA ALA A 111 0.83 -9.10 13.05
C ALA A 111 0.84 -9.90 14.37
N GLU A 112 1.98 -10.50 14.72
CA GLU A 112 2.13 -11.21 16.00
C GLU A 112 2.09 -10.26 17.20
N GLU A 113 2.69 -9.07 17.10
CA GLU A 113 2.61 -8.05 18.14
C GLU A 113 1.16 -7.67 18.43
N ILE A 114 0.37 -7.41 17.38
CA ILE A 114 -1.05 -7.06 17.50
C ILE A 114 -1.82 -8.20 18.18
N LYS A 115 -1.61 -9.45 17.74
CA LYS A 115 -2.26 -10.61 18.33
C LYS A 115 -1.99 -10.73 19.84
N ARG A 116 -0.73 -10.55 20.27
CA ARG A 116 -0.37 -10.61 21.69
C ARG A 116 -1.05 -9.52 22.52
N LEU A 117 -1.19 -8.32 21.97
CA LEU A 117 -1.88 -7.21 22.64
C LEU A 117 -3.38 -7.51 22.81
N GLU A 118 -4.03 -8.05 21.78
CA GLU A 118 -5.44 -8.43 21.83
C GLU A 118 -5.71 -9.54 22.88
N GLU A 119 -4.79 -10.50 23.03
CA GLU A 119 -4.87 -11.55 24.06
C GLU A 119 -4.75 -10.97 25.48
N GLN A 120 -3.80 -10.06 25.71
CA GLN A 120 -3.59 -9.41 27.02
C GLN A 120 -4.77 -8.51 27.43
N ASP A 121 -5.35 -7.77 26.48
CA ASP A 121 -6.53 -6.93 26.74
C ASP A 121 -7.76 -7.78 27.09
N SER A 122 -7.88 -8.97 26.49
CA SER A 122 -8.96 -9.94 26.78
C SER A 122 -8.82 -10.59 28.16
N GLU A 123 -7.59 -10.82 28.64
CA GLU A 123 -7.33 -11.34 29.98
C GLU A 123 -7.58 -10.26 31.05
N ASN A 124 -7.18 -9.01 30.80
CA ASN A 124 -7.34 -7.89 31.74
C ASN A 124 -8.78 -7.37 31.85
N SER A 125 -9.66 -7.67 30.89
CA SER A 125 -11.07 -7.26 30.90
C SER A 125 -12.01 -8.28 31.56
N ASN A 126 -11.49 -9.46 31.91
CA ASN A 126 -12.23 -10.54 32.59
C ASN A 126 -11.81 -10.76 34.06
N GLY A 127 -10.94 -9.91 34.61
CA GLY A 127 -10.51 -9.90 36.02
C GLY A 127 -11.01 -8.67 36.77
#